data_AF-A0A6A7A8I2-F1
#
_entry.id   AF-A0A6A7A8I2-F1
#
_cell.length_a   1.000
_cell.length_b   1.000
_cell.length_c   1.000
_cell.angle_alpha   90.00
_cell.angle_beta   90.00
_cell.angle_gamma   90.00
#
_symmetry.space_group_name_H-M   'P 1'
#
loop_
_entity.id
_entity.type
_entity.pdbx_description
1 polymer ?
#
loop_
_entity_poly.entity_id
_entity_poly.type
_entity_poly.pdbx_seq_one_letter_code
_entity_poly.pdbx_strand_id
1 'polypeptide(L)'
;MQPRCQLLSACLSSPRTIFAAPPTQRTYVTAVPTPAVKNPLQRRKGGDLGSHLPKHVIPKDAYIPAYPYGHHVLYKQANRGLYGGQMIQFGNNVSRKTETKTRRDWKPNVLRKSLYSVALKKKIKLRITSRVLKTMDREGGLDEYLLKDNEHRLKELGPLGWALRWALLQKPDVIYRMRTEAAALGLDQATIDAQWPTRHMLDRQKAPQSGLVKAADLIPEEYEENAEDLVEGVDEVEGEEREPLAPGTYTPQEERIMHEAKVEYTKAMKASQRYLSRGHVDSEEEGLKLAFIRAKEREDAASRLKQSFAKKLDEQFSSEDLDAVRTQFSLPATVSQDALKKIAYNQWRRQQIELAGSYDAWRTNVDAAKALEREASIDAAGGREAWEAGRKVMYSNMIDEAETASTNTALDAARRKYLETALNKADRAIKAKPAGGEDAYVDATIDELRETAELRRLEQSSKIQKEAGGDAWAELVDASDRPADSRPNA
;
A
#
# COMPACT_ATOMS: atom_id res chain seq x y z
N MET A 1 -51.74 66.57 -16.50
CA MET A 1 -52.41 66.61 -15.19
C MET A 1 -52.20 65.27 -14.49
N GLN A 2 -51.35 65.30 -13.45
CA GLN A 2 -51.40 64.67 -12.11
C GLN A 2 -52.11 63.29 -11.90
N PRO A 3 -51.67 62.52 -10.87
CA PRO A 3 -51.33 61.12 -10.92
C PRO A 3 -52.16 60.33 -9.89
N ARG A 4 -51.89 59.04 -9.70
CA ARG A 4 -52.17 58.37 -8.42
C ARG A 4 -50.96 57.60 -7.96
N CYS A 5 -50.29 58.19 -6.97
CA CYS A 5 -49.42 57.51 -6.03
C CYS A 5 -50.27 56.55 -5.17
N GLN A 6 -49.72 55.38 -4.82
CA GLN A 6 -49.59 55.02 -3.41
C GLN A 6 -48.49 53.97 -3.24
N LEU A 7 -47.59 54.33 -2.33
CA LEU A 7 -46.41 53.63 -1.88
C LEU A 7 -46.81 52.39 -1.06
N LEU A 8 -46.14 51.27 -1.29
CA LEU A 8 -45.75 50.36 -0.21
C LEU A 8 -44.34 49.84 -0.47
N SER A 9 -43.42 50.43 0.28
CA SER A 9 -42.05 50.03 0.52
C SER A 9 -41.99 48.74 1.31
N ALA A 10 -41.38 47.70 0.73
CA ALA A 10 -40.77 46.61 1.48
C ALA A 10 -39.58 46.07 0.67
N CYS A 11 -38.46 46.78 0.74
CA CYS A 11 -37.17 46.25 0.33
C CYS A 11 -36.79 45.13 1.32
N LEU A 12 -36.96 43.87 0.94
CA LEU A 12 -36.19 42.79 1.54
C LEU A 12 -34.75 42.92 1.04
N SER A 13 -33.96 43.66 1.83
CA SER A 13 -32.50 43.63 1.80
C SER A 13 -32.04 42.19 2.11
N SER A 14 -31.93 41.36 1.08
CA SER A 14 -31.09 40.17 1.17
C SER A 14 -29.65 40.67 1.26
N PRO A 15 -28.87 40.32 2.29
CA PRO A 15 -27.45 40.56 2.26
C PRO A 15 -26.88 39.65 1.17
N ARG A 16 -26.73 40.18 -0.05
CA ARG A 16 -25.75 39.65 -0.98
C ARG A 16 -24.41 39.83 -0.28
N THR A 17 -23.93 38.79 0.36
CA THR A 17 -22.51 38.59 0.63
C THR A 17 -21.83 38.55 -0.74
N ILE A 18 -21.49 39.74 -1.24
CA ILE A 18 -20.49 39.89 -2.27
C ILE A 18 -19.21 39.40 -1.59
N PHE A 19 -18.87 38.14 -1.80
CA PHE A 19 -17.49 37.72 -1.63
C PHE A 19 -16.70 38.50 -2.67
N ALA A 20 -16.23 39.68 -2.28
CA ALA A 20 -15.13 40.32 -2.95
C ALA A 20 -13.99 39.30 -2.93
N ALA A 21 -13.63 38.78 -4.11
CA ALA A 21 -12.37 38.08 -4.23
C ALA A 21 -11.29 39.03 -3.68
N PRO A 22 -10.39 38.57 -2.80
CA PRO A 22 -9.35 39.46 -2.30
C PRO A 22 -8.59 40.02 -3.50
N PRO A 23 -8.30 41.33 -3.52
CA PRO A 23 -7.50 41.91 -4.59
C PRO A 23 -6.20 41.13 -4.66
N THR A 24 -5.92 40.53 -5.81
CA THR A 24 -4.61 39.95 -6.09
C THR A 24 -3.64 41.12 -6.21
N GLN A 25 -3.13 41.56 -5.06
CA GLN A 25 -1.98 42.45 -5.04
C GLN A 25 -0.85 41.69 -5.75
N ARG A 26 -0.44 42.20 -6.90
CA ARG A 26 0.88 41.92 -7.45
C ARG A 26 1.89 42.56 -6.50
N THR A 27 2.36 41.81 -5.52
CA THR A 27 3.54 42.19 -4.74
C THR A 27 4.72 41.38 -5.26
N TYR A 28 5.65 42.09 -5.88
CA TYR A 28 6.98 41.60 -6.22
C TYR A 28 7.92 41.83 -5.03
N VAL A 29 7.65 41.27 -3.84
CA VAL A 29 8.63 41.20 -2.74
C VAL A 29 8.35 39.97 -1.86
N THR A 30 9.44 39.28 -1.53
CA THR A 30 9.67 38.09 -0.70
C THR A 30 9.14 38.16 0.73
N ALA A 31 8.94 36.98 1.35
CA ALA A 31 8.90 36.69 2.80
C ALA A 31 7.61 36.09 3.42
N VAL A 32 6.74 35.43 2.65
CA VAL A 32 5.77 34.48 3.24
C VAL A 32 5.96 33.12 2.58
N PRO A 33 6.21 32.02 3.32
CA PRO A 33 6.26 30.70 2.72
C PRO A 33 4.90 30.41 2.08
N THR A 34 4.89 30.25 0.75
CA THR A 34 3.69 29.87 0.02
C THR A 34 3.11 28.60 0.64
N PRO A 35 1.82 28.56 1.01
CA PRO A 35 1.24 27.43 1.73
C PRO A 35 1.38 26.20 0.85
N ALA A 36 2.17 25.21 1.26
CA ALA A 36 2.34 24.07 0.38
C ALA A 36 1.05 23.27 0.32
N VAL A 37 0.75 22.84 -0.89
CA VAL A 37 -0.53 22.29 -1.29
C VAL A 37 -0.36 20.78 -1.40
N LYS A 38 -1.37 20.02 -0.98
CA LYS A 38 -1.42 18.59 -1.27
C LYS A 38 -1.29 18.37 -2.77
N ASN A 39 -0.65 17.27 -3.15
CA ASN A 39 -0.37 16.90 -4.54
C ASN A 39 -1.54 17.31 -5.48
N PRO A 40 -1.32 18.18 -6.48
CA PRO A 40 -2.39 18.71 -7.34
C PRO A 40 -3.03 17.64 -8.24
N LEU A 41 -2.44 16.43 -8.27
CA LEU A 41 -3.03 15.24 -8.86
C LEU A 41 -4.04 14.55 -7.94
N GLN A 42 -4.05 14.80 -6.63
CA GLN A 42 -5.04 14.21 -5.73
C GLN A 42 -6.42 14.84 -5.95
N ARG A 43 -7.45 14.00 -5.95
CA ARG A 43 -8.84 14.44 -6.10
C ARG A 43 -9.35 15.12 -4.83
N ARG A 44 -10.10 16.20 -5.01
CA ARG A 44 -11.10 16.61 -4.01
C ARG A 44 -12.38 15.80 -4.27
N LYS A 45 -12.42 14.53 -3.83
CA LYS A 45 -13.53 13.51 -3.83
C LYS A 45 -14.27 13.24 -5.17
N GLY A 46 -14.46 11.96 -5.54
CA GLY A 46 -15.50 11.49 -6.50
C GLY A 46 -15.19 11.47 -8.02
N GLY A 47 -14.40 10.51 -8.51
CA GLY A 47 -14.28 10.18 -9.95
C GLY A 47 -12.86 9.75 -10.37
N ASP A 48 -12.63 9.54 -11.68
CA ASP A 48 -11.31 9.15 -12.21
C ASP A 48 -10.46 10.38 -12.62
N LEU A 49 -9.15 10.36 -12.34
CA LEU A 49 -8.17 11.33 -12.85
C LEU A 49 -7.97 11.17 -14.38
N GLY A 50 -8.43 10.04 -14.92
CA GLY A 50 -8.24 9.61 -16.28
C GLY A 50 -6.87 8.94 -16.39
N SER A 51 -6.81 7.81 -17.07
CA SER A 51 -5.62 6.96 -17.32
C SER A 51 -4.38 7.62 -17.94
N HIS A 52 -4.42 8.93 -18.17
CA HIS A 52 -3.43 9.73 -18.90
C HIS A 52 -2.57 10.61 -17.99
N LEU A 53 -2.77 10.53 -16.67
CA LEU A 53 -1.96 11.23 -15.68
C LEU A 53 -0.93 10.27 -15.07
N PRO A 54 0.24 10.76 -14.63
CA PRO A 54 1.26 9.92 -14.06
C PRO A 54 0.89 9.48 -12.63
N LYS A 55 0.13 8.37 -12.56
CA LYS A 55 -0.08 7.61 -11.33
C LYS A 55 1.30 7.10 -10.88
N HIS A 56 1.64 7.26 -9.59
CA HIS A 56 2.90 6.76 -8.98
C HIS A 56 4.21 7.51 -9.30
N VAL A 57 4.19 8.66 -10.00
CA VAL A 57 5.40 9.49 -10.16
C VAL A 57 5.56 10.46 -8.99
N ILE A 58 4.47 11.10 -8.59
CA ILE A 58 4.43 12.00 -7.43
C ILE A 58 3.72 11.24 -6.30
N PRO A 59 4.33 11.13 -5.09
CA PRO A 59 3.68 10.48 -3.95
C PRO A 59 2.30 11.11 -3.67
N LYS A 60 1.34 10.29 -3.24
CA LYS A 60 -0.02 10.74 -2.91
C LYS A 60 0.07 11.90 -1.90
N ASP A 61 0.75 11.70 -0.78
CA ASP A 61 0.80 12.68 0.33
C ASP A 61 2.02 13.60 0.32
N ALA A 62 2.60 13.85 -0.86
CA ALA A 62 3.69 14.80 -0.99
C ALA A 62 3.23 16.24 -0.69
N TYR A 63 4.00 16.94 0.15
CA TYR A 63 3.84 18.37 0.42
C TYR A 63 4.61 19.16 -0.64
N ILE A 64 3.89 19.78 -1.58
CA ILE A 64 4.48 20.47 -2.74
C ILE A 64 4.29 21.98 -2.56
N PRO A 65 5.35 22.82 -2.73
CA PRO A 65 5.22 24.27 -2.70
C PRO A 65 4.08 24.77 -3.58
N ALA A 66 3.33 25.78 -3.12
CA ALA A 66 2.27 26.34 -3.95
C ALA A 66 2.86 26.87 -5.25
N TYR A 67 2.22 26.55 -6.37
CA TYR A 67 2.63 27.12 -7.65
C TYR A 67 2.42 28.64 -7.63
N PRO A 68 3.45 29.47 -7.94
CA PRO A 68 3.39 30.93 -7.74
C PRO A 68 2.20 31.62 -8.42
N TYR A 69 1.77 31.12 -9.58
CA TYR A 69 0.67 31.70 -10.36
C TYR A 69 -0.68 31.05 -10.09
N GLY A 70 -0.75 30.08 -9.17
CA GLY A 70 -1.99 29.37 -8.82
C GLY A 70 -2.57 28.53 -9.95
N HIS A 71 -3.74 27.92 -9.71
CA HIS A 71 -4.40 27.06 -10.70
C HIS A 71 -5.13 27.88 -11.76
N HIS A 72 -5.18 27.39 -13.00
CA HIS A 72 -5.99 28.01 -14.05
C HIS A 72 -7.48 27.90 -13.71
N VAL A 73 -8.15 29.05 -13.57
CA VAL A 73 -9.57 29.13 -13.19
C VAL A 73 -10.49 28.87 -14.40
N LEU A 74 -10.17 29.45 -15.56
CA LEU A 74 -11.01 29.41 -16.76
C LEU A 74 -10.89 28.07 -17.49
N TYR A 75 -9.70 27.71 -17.95
CA TYR A 75 -9.46 26.48 -18.70
C TYR A 75 -8.88 25.39 -17.81
N LYS A 76 -9.72 24.82 -16.93
CA LYS A 76 -9.33 23.83 -15.91
C LYS A 76 -8.68 22.56 -16.47
N GLN A 77 -8.96 22.24 -17.74
CA GLN A 77 -8.33 21.14 -18.46
C GLN A 77 -6.80 21.29 -18.52
N ALA A 78 -6.31 22.54 -18.63
CA ALA A 78 -4.87 22.83 -18.68
C ALA A 78 -4.14 22.50 -17.37
N ASN A 79 -4.83 22.50 -16.22
CA ASN A 79 -4.22 22.15 -14.94
C ASN A 79 -3.71 20.70 -14.88
N ARG A 80 -4.20 19.83 -15.76
CA ARG A 80 -3.91 18.38 -15.80
C ARG A 80 -2.91 17.99 -16.89
N GLY A 81 -2.20 18.93 -17.49
CA GLY A 81 -1.29 18.65 -18.59
C GLY A 81 -0.26 19.76 -18.78
N LEU A 82 0.59 19.60 -19.79
CA LEU A 82 1.56 20.62 -20.22
C LEU A 82 1.01 21.35 -21.44
N TYR A 83 0.41 22.52 -21.20
CA TYR A 83 -0.26 23.30 -22.25
C TYR A 83 0.58 24.44 -22.80
N GLY A 84 1.67 24.82 -22.14
CA GLY A 84 2.56 25.88 -22.60
C GLY A 84 1.87 27.24 -22.62
N GLY A 85 1.03 27.51 -21.62
CA GLY A 85 0.20 28.72 -21.54
C GLY A 85 -0.94 28.80 -22.57
N GLN A 86 -1.12 27.81 -23.44
CA GLN A 86 -2.19 27.82 -24.44
C GLN A 86 -3.56 27.58 -23.78
N MET A 87 -4.49 28.50 -24.03
CA MET A 87 -5.87 28.43 -23.57
C MET A 87 -6.83 28.30 -24.75
N ILE A 88 -8.07 27.90 -24.47
CA ILE A 88 -9.17 27.99 -25.44
C ILE A 88 -9.42 29.47 -25.78
N GLN A 89 -9.47 29.78 -27.07
CA GLN A 89 -9.82 31.12 -27.54
C GLN A 89 -11.26 31.12 -28.03
N PHE A 90 -11.95 32.24 -27.84
CA PHE A 90 -13.32 32.44 -28.31
C PHE A 90 -13.37 33.61 -29.27
N GLY A 91 -14.19 33.49 -30.32
CA GLY A 91 -14.38 34.57 -31.28
C GLY A 91 -15.56 34.28 -32.19
N ASN A 92 -15.53 34.84 -33.40
CA ASN A 92 -16.63 34.73 -34.35
C ASN A 92 -16.17 34.13 -35.69
N ASN A 93 -16.99 33.28 -36.27
CA ASN A 93 -17.03 33.07 -37.71
C ASN A 93 -17.66 34.30 -38.34
N VAL A 94 -17.02 34.86 -39.36
CA VAL A 94 -17.54 36.00 -40.13
C VAL A 94 -17.88 35.50 -41.52
N SER A 95 -19.14 35.62 -41.93
CA SER A 95 -19.54 35.23 -43.28
C SER A 95 -18.94 36.19 -44.32
N ARG A 96 -18.44 35.65 -45.43
CA ARG A 96 -17.72 36.45 -46.44
C ARG A 96 -18.60 37.50 -47.14
N LYS A 97 -19.91 37.25 -47.26
CA LYS A 97 -20.85 38.08 -48.02
C LYS A 97 -21.66 39.05 -47.16
N THR A 98 -22.05 38.64 -45.96
CA THR A 98 -23.00 39.37 -45.12
C THR A 98 -22.37 39.80 -43.79
N GLU A 99 -21.10 39.46 -43.56
CA GLU A 99 -20.34 39.72 -42.33
C GLU A 99 -21.07 39.28 -41.05
N THR A 100 -21.99 38.32 -41.19
CA THR A 100 -22.76 37.77 -40.07
C THR A 100 -21.81 37.05 -39.13
N LYS A 101 -21.86 37.45 -37.85
CA LYS A 101 -20.96 36.96 -36.81
C LYS A 101 -21.61 35.82 -36.03
N THR A 102 -21.06 34.61 -36.14
CA THR A 102 -21.50 33.44 -35.37
C THR A 102 -20.41 33.03 -34.39
N ARG A 103 -20.76 32.76 -33.12
CA ARG A 103 -19.78 32.37 -32.09
C ARG A 103 -19.05 31.07 -32.47
N ARG A 104 -17.74 31.03 -32.23
CA ARG A 104 -16.88 29.84 -32.35
C ARG A 104 -15.82 29.82 -31.26
N ASP A 105 -15.19 28.66 -31.10
CA ASP A 105 -14.03 28.45 -30.26
C ASP A 105 -12.84 27.87 -31.06
N TRP A 106 -11.62 28.13 -30.59
CA TRP A 106 -10.40 27.49 -31.08
C TRP A 106 -9.72 26.78 -29.91
N LYS A 107 -9.66 25.46 -30.01
CA LYS A 107 -9.00 24.61 -29.02
C LYS A 107 -7.54 24.38 -29.41
N PRO A 108 -6.61 24.37 -28.44
CA PRO A 108 -5.24 23.94 -28.73
C PRO A 108 -5.22 22.46 -29.14
N ASN A 109 -4.26 22.10 -29.99
CA ASN A 109 -4.07 20.70 -30.41
C ASN A 109 -3.41 19.91 -29.26
N VAL A 110 -4.23 19.25 -28.44
CA VAL A 110 -3.81 18.48 -27.27
C VAL A 110 -3.69 17.01 -27.64
N LEU A 111 -2.50 16.45 -27.42
CA LEU A 111 -2.15 15.06 -27.66
C LEU A 111 -1.95 14.33 -26.33
N ARG A 112 -2.18 13.01 -26.32
CA ARG A 112 -1.78 12.13 -25.22
C ARG A 112 -0.50 11.41 -25.63
N LYS A 113 0.61 11.67 -24.94
CA LYS A 113 1.91 11.08 -25.26
C LYS A 113 2.59 10.57 -24.00
N SER A 114 3.38 9.50 -24.16
CA SER A 114 4.23 8.94 -23.13
C SER A 114 5.65 9.42 -23.37
N LEU A 115 6.21 10.16 -22.42
CA LEU A 115 7.53 10.76 -22.53
C LEU A 115 8.47 10.15 -21.51
N TYR A 116 9.71 9.88 -21.91
CA TYR A 116 10.72 9.37 -21.00
C TYR A 116 11.34 10.51 -20.18
N SER A 117 11.40 10.35 -18.86
CA SER A 117 12.20 11.18 -17.96
C SER A 117 13.45 10.40 -17.58
N VAL A 118 14.61 11.02 -17.80
CA VAL A 118 15.93 10.43 -17.55
C VAL A 118 16.18 10.37 -16.05
N ALA A 119 15.94 11.48 -15.34
CA ALA A 119 16.15 11.56 -13.89
C ALA A 119 15.20 10.64 -13.09
N LEU A 120 13.99 10.40 -13.60
CA LEU A 120 13.02 9.49 -12.97
C LEU A 120 13.15 8.05 -13.46
N LYS A 121 13.93 7.81 -14.52
CA LYS A 121 14.09 6.52 -15.22
C LYS A 121 12.74 5.87 -15.59
N LYS A 122 11.73 6.69 -15.89
CA LYS A 122 10.34 6.25 -16.08
C LYS A 122 9.68 6.97 -17.25
N LYS A 123 8.75 6.28 -17.93
CA LYS A 123 7.87 6.88 -18.95
C LYS A 123 6.63 7.48 -18.30
N ILE A 124 6.36 8.74 -18.57
CA ILE A 124 5.30 9.55 -17.99
C ILE A 124 4.26 9.82 -19.08
N LYS A 125 3.05 9.29 -18.90
CA LYS A 125 1.90 9.60 -19.77
C LYS A 125 1.35 10.97 -19.40
N LEU A 126 1.27 11.87 -20.36
CA LEU A 126 0.83 13.26 -20.17
C LEU A 126 -0.09 13.73 -21.31
N ARG A 127 -0.92 14.73 -21.02
CA ARG A 127 -1.59 15.55 -22.04
C ARG A 127 -0.72 16.75 -22.36
N ILE A 128 -0.34 16.88 -23.61
CA ILE A 128 0.65 17.85 -24.06
C ILE A 128 0.15 18.51 -25.33
N THR A 129 0.31 19.82 -25.46
CA THR A 129 0.01 20.50 -26.73
C THR A 129 1.11 20.24 -27.76
N SER A 130 0.76 20.19 -29.05
CA SER A 130 1.75 19.95 -30.12
C SER A 130 2.89 20.98 -30.11
N ARG A 131 2.61 22.22 -29.69
CA ARG A 131 3.63 23.26 -29.50
C ARG A 131 4.62 22.90 -28.40
N VAL A 132 4.13 22.44 -27.24
CA VAL A 132 5.00 22.04 -26.13
C VAL A 132 5.86 20.85 -26.52
N LEU A 133 5.29 19.87 -27.23
CA LEU A 133 6.05 18.72 -27.72
C LEU A 133 7.25 19.15 -28.59
N LYS A 134 7.03 20.07 -29.53
CA LYS A 134 8.12 20.65 -30.34
C LYS A 134 9.16 21.40 -29.50
N THR A 135 8.74 22.11 -28.45
CA THR A 135 9.69 22.80 -27.58
C THR A 135 10.53 21.84 -26.77
N MET A 136 9.97 20.70 -26.38
CA MET A 136 10.67 19.65 -25.66
C MET A 136 11.72 18.96 -26.53
N ASP A 137 11.37 18.64 -27.78
CA ASP A 137 12.31 18.07 -28.74
C ASP A 137 13.49 19.01 -29.00
N ARG A 138 13.22 20.31 -29.10
CA ARG A 138 14.25 21.34 -29.25
C ARG A 138 15.16 21.49 -28.01
N GLU A 139 14.61 21.29 -26.81
CA GLU A 139 15.34 21.42 -25.55
C GLU A 139 16.01 20.12 -25.10
N GLY A 140 15.77 19.01 -25.81
CA GLY A 140 16.43 17.73 -25.53
C GLY A 140 15.69 16.83 -24.53
N GLY A 141 14.39 17.08 -24.26
CA GLY A 141 13.55 16.15 -23.50
C GLY A 141 12.60 16.80 -22.50
N LEU A 142 11.97 15.96 -21.67
CA LEU A 142 11.02 16.38 -20.63
C LEU A 142 11.71 17.06 -19.45
N ASP A 143 12.83 16.52 -18.99
CA ASP A 143 13.49 17.01 -17.78
C ASP A 143 14.06 18.42 -18.02
N GLU A 144 14.72 18.64 -19.15
CA GLU A 144 15.25 19.96 -19.55
C GLU A 144 14.13 20.99 -19.72
N TYR A 145 12.99 20.58 -20.28
CA TYR A 145 11.83 21.46 -20.39
C TYR A 145 11.29 21.90 -19.02
N LEU A 146 11.29 21.01 -18.02
CA LEU A 146 10.78 21.30 -16.67
C LEU A 146 11.76 22.09 -15.82
N LEU A 147 13.07 21.83 -15.95
CA LEU A 147 14.13 22.44 -15.14
C LEU A 147 14.52 23.85 -15.62
N LYS A 148 14.19 24.22 -16.86
CA LYS A 148 14.51 25.55 -17.40
C LYS A 148 14.00 26.68 -16.51
N ASP A 149 14.90 27.59 -16.13
CA ASP A 149 14.64 28.56 -15.06
C ASP A 149 14.04 29.91 -15.50
N ASN A 150 13.54 29.99 -16.72
CA ASN A 150 12.95 31.22 -17.23
C ASN A 150 11.59 31.51 -16.58
N GLU A 151 11.31 32.78 -16.22
CA GLU A 151 10.01 33.18 -15.66
C GLU A 151 8.85 32.85 -16.63
N HIS A 152 9.06 33.04 -17.93
CA HIS A 152 8.09 32.65 -18.95
C HIS A 152 7.81 31.14 -18.93
N ARG A 153 8.84 30.31 -18.73
CA ARG A 153 8.67 28.86 -18.62
C ARG A 153 7.85 28.52 -17.39
N LEU A 154 8.14 29.14 -16.24
CA LEU A 154 7.38 28.93 -15.01
C LEU A 154 5.89 29.17 -15.22
N LYS A 155 5.51 30.26 -15.88
CA LYS A 155 4.11 30.58 -16.23
C LYS A 155 3.46 29.54 -17.15
N GLU A 156 4.24 28.96 -18.06
CA GLU A 156 3.80 27.97 -19.06
C GLU A 156 3.59 26.55 -18.51
N LEU A 157 4.26 26.18 -17.41
CA LEU A 157 4.23 24.84 -16.80
C LEU A 157 2.85 24.46 -16.26
N GLY A 158 2.16 25.42 -15.64
CA GLY A 158 0.94 25.17 -14.87
C GLY A 158 1.16 24.31 -13.61
N PRO A 159 0.09 24.00 -12.86
CA PRO A 159 0.21 23.29 -11.58
C PRO A 159 0.80 21.88 -11.68
N LEU A 160 0.45 21.13 -12.72
CA LEU A 160 1.00 19.80 -12.94
C LEU A 160 2.50 19.86 -13.29
N GLY A 161 2.87 20.75 -14.22
CA GLY A 161 4.27 20.93 -14.60
C GLY A 161 5.12 21.37 -13.41
N TRP A 162 4.57 22.22 -12.54
CA TRP A 162 5.20 22.61 -11.28
C TRP A 162 5.44 21.42 -10.34
N ALA A 163 4.44 20.56 -10.15
CA ALA A 163 4.58 19.36 -9.33
C ALA A 163 5.60 18.36 -9.91
N LEU A 164 5.66 18.21 -11.23
CA LEU A 164 6.67 17.40 -11.90
C LEU A 164 8.08 18.01 -11.75
N ARG A 165 8.22 19.33 -11.92
CA ARG A 165 9.48 20.05 -11.66
C ARG A 165 9.94 19.82 -10.21
N TRP A 166 9.04 19.96 -9.24
CA TRP A 166 9.36 19.68 -7.84
C TRP A 166 9.84 18.23 -7.66
N ALA A 167 9.13 17.25 -8.21
CA ALA A 167 9.50 15.84 -8.09
C ALA A 167 10.87 15.52 -8.71
N LEU A 168 11.23 16.19 -9.81
CA LEU A 168 12.56 16.11 -10.41
C LEU A 168 13.64 16.70 -9.50
N LEU A 169 13.39 17.87 -8.91
CA LEU A 169 14.32 18.53 -8.00
C LEU A 169 14.61 17.72 -6.73
N GLN A 170 13.76 16.75 -6.37
CA GLN A 170 14.01 15.83 -5.25
C GLN A 170 14.96 14.67 -5.60
N LYS A 171 15.30 14.47 -6.88
CA LYS A 171 16.11 13.33 -7.31
C LYS A 171 17.60 13.61 -7.10
N PRO A 172 18.39 12.62 -6.65
CA PRO A 172 19.81 12.82 -6.35
C PRO A 172 20.62 13.27 -7.57
N ASP A 173 20.31 12.71 -8.75
CA ASP A 173 20.97 13.07 -10.01
C ASP A 173 20.79 14.57 -10.35
N VAL A 174 19.59 15.11 -10.11
CA VAL A 174 19.28 16.52 -10.37
C VAL A 174 19.90 17.41 -9.30
N ILE A 175 19.81 17.02 -8.03
CA ILE A 175 20.45 17.74 -6.92
C ILE A 175 21.96 17.86 -7.16
N TYR A 176 22.61 16.78 -7.59
CA TYR A 176 24.03 16.79 -7.92
C TYR A 176 24.34 17.80 -9.04
N ARG A 177 23.57 17.78 -10.14
CA ARG A 177 23.73 18.75 -11.24
C ARG A 177 23.59 20.20 -10.75
N MET A 178 22.54 20.50 -10.00
CA MET A 178 22.29 21.86 -9.46
C MET A 178 23.44 22.31 -8.55
N ARG A 179 23.99 21.41 -7.72
CA ARG A 179 25.15 21.70 -6.86
C ARG A 179 26.40 21.97 -7.68
N THR A 180 26.67 21.18 -8.72
CA THR A 180 27.83 21.40 -9.60
C THR A 180 27.73 22.74 -10.35
N GLU A 181 26.54 23.09 -10.83
CA GLU A 181 26.30 24.39 -11.48
C GLU A 181 26.45 25.55 -10.48
N ALA A 182 25.90 25.41 -9.28
CA ALA A 182 26.03 26.41 -8.22
C ALA A 182 27.50 26.62 -7.79
N ALA A 183 28.26 25.54 -7.64
CA ALA A 183 29.69 25.61 -7.34
C ALA A 183 30.49 26.25 -8.49
N ALA A 184 30.14 25.95 -9.74
CA ALA A 184 30.74 26.60 -10.91
C ALA A 184 30.44 28.10 -10.99
N LEU A 185 29.28 28.54 -10.47
CA LEU A 185 28.90 29.94 -10.31
C LEU A 185 29.58 30.62 -9.11
N GLY A 186 30.36 29.88 -8.30
CA GLY A 186 31.10 30.42 -7.15
C GLY A 186 30.25 30.67 -5.91
N LEU A 187 29.11 29.98 -5.76
CA LEU A 187 28.29 30.08 -4.56
C LEU A 187 28.96 29.36 -3.38
N ASP A 188 28.79 29.92 -2.17
CA ASP A 188 29.31 29.32 -0.94
C ASP A 188 28.64 27.97 -0.64
N GLN A 189 29.43 27.02 -0.15
CA GLN A 189 29.01 25.65 0.09
C GLN A 189 27.87 25.58 1.12
N ALA A 190 27.88 26.45 2.14
CA ALA A 190 26.81 26.51 3.13
C ALA A 190 25.47 26.95 2.49
N THR A 191 25.53 27.88 1.53
CA THR A 191 24.35 28.34 0.78
C THR A 191 23.80 27.21 -0.12
N ILE A 192 24.70 26.49 -0.79
CA ILE A 192 24.35 25.34 -1.63
C ILE A 192 23.70 24.22 -0.80
N ASP A 193 24.26 23.91 0.37
CA ASP A 193 23.74 22.86 1.25
C ASP A 193 22.39 23.23 1.86
N ALA A 194 22.16 24.51 2.17
CA ALA A 194 20.87 25.00 2.64
C ALA A 194 19.78 24.93 1.56
N GLN A 195 20.10 25.30 0.32
CA GLN A 195 19.12 25.33 -0.79
C GLN A 195 18.81 23.94 -1.34
N TRP A 196 19.83 23.09 -1.50
CA TRP A 196 19.71 21.74 -2.07
C TRP A 196 20.34 20.70 -1.14
N PRO A 197 19.68 20.34 -0.03
CA PRO A 197 20.21 19.37 0.92
C PRO A 197 20.29 17.96 0.32
N THR A 198 21.39 17.26 0.59
CA THR A 198 21.55 15.85 0.15
C THR A 198 20.65 14.93 0.96
N ARG A 199 20.31 13.76 0.40
CA ARG A 199 19.52 12.75 1.11
C ARG A 199 20.09 12.39 2.49
N HIS A 200 21.40 12.19 2.59
CA HIS A 200 22.08 11.94 3.87
C HIS A 200 21.92 13.09 4.88
N MET A 201 21.92 14.34 4.43
CA MET A 201 21.67 15.51 5.29
C MET A 201 20.22 15.55 5.76
N LEU A 202 19.27 15.29 4.86
CA LEU A 202 17.86 15.18 5.22
C LEU A 202 17.60 14.02 6.19
N ASP A 203 18.25 12.87 5.99
CA ASP A 203 18.10 11.72 6.86
C ASP A 203 18.73 12.00 8.24
N ARG A 204 19.85 12.73 8.31
CA ARG A 204 20.43 13.23 9.58
C ARG A 204 19.55 14.26 10.29
N GLN A 205 18.86 15.12 9.54
CA GLN A 205 17.88 16.07 10.09
C GLN A 205 16.59 15.38 10.53
N LYS A 206 16.21 14.30 9.85
CA LYS A 206 15.07 13.46 10.22
C LYS A 206 15.36 12.54 11.39
N ALA A 207 16.57 12.02 11.57
CA ALA A 207 16.93 11.14 12.68
C ALA A 207 16.52 11.66 14.08
N PRO A 208 16.66 12.97 14.42
CA PRO A 208 16.12 13.50 15.67
C PRO A 208 14.60 13.73 15.64
N GLN A 209 13.98 13.90 14.46
CA GLN A 209 12.52 14.06 14.29
C GLN A 209 11.77 12.73 14.10
N SER A 210 12.48 11.64 13.81
CA SER A 210 11.94 10.30 13.56
C SER A 210 11.59 9.54 14.84
N GLY A 211 11.71 10.17 16.01
CA GLY A 211 10.98 9.76 17.21
C GLY A 211 9.44 9.84 17.04
N LEU A 212 8.95 10.40 15.93
CA LEU A 212 7.55 10.32 15.47
C LEU A 212 7.44 9.35 14.29
N VAL A 213 7.40 8.07 14.64
CA VAL A 213 7.21 6.94 13.72
C VAL A 213 5.75 6.89 13.21
N LYS A 214 5.54 6.46 11.97
CA LYS A 214 4.20 6.19 11.40
C LYS A 214 3.51 5.12 12.24
N ALA A 215 2.17 5.17 12.34
CA ALA A 215 1.40 4.22 13.15
C ALA A 215 1.70 2.73 12.88
N ALA A 216 2.22 2.39 11.69
CA ALA A 216 2.59 1.03 11.28
C ALA A 216 3.96 0.54 11.83
N ASP A 217 4.91 1.42 12.16
CA ASP A 217 6.23 1.01 12.70
C ASP A 217 6.32 1.21 14.24
N LEU A 218 5.17 1.40 14.91
CA LEU A 218 5.04 1.65 16.36
C LEU A 218 4.84 0.38 17.20
N ILE A 219 5.56 -0.70 16.90
CA ILE A 219 5.54 -1.96 17.66
C ILE A 219 6.95 -2.19 18.23
N PRO A 220 7.13 -2.43 19.55
CA PRO A 220 8.44 -2.76 20.10
C PRO A 220 9.01 -4.07 19.50
N GLU A 221 10.33 -4.17 19.30
CA GLU A 221 11.03 -5.33 18.68
C GLU A 221 10.79 -6.68 19.39
N GLU A 222 10.37 -6.69 20.66
CA GLU A 222 9.97 -7.94 21.34
C GLU A 222 8.49 -8.30 21.12
N TYR A 223 7.68 -7.32 20.71
CA TYR A 223 6.35 -7.60 20.21
C TYR A 223 6.41 -8.18 18.79
N GLU A 224 7.52 -8.13 18.05
CA GLU A 224 7.64 -8.75 16.71
C GLU A 224 7.52 -10.28 16.69
N GLU A 225 7.76 -10.97 17.81
CA GLU A 225 7.59 -12.44 17.86
C GLU A 225 6.12 -12.87 17.70
N ASN A 226 5.15 -12.01 18.02
CA ASN A 226 3.71 -12.30 17.91
C ASN A 226 2.87 -11.18 17.27
N ALA A 227 3.38 -9.96 17.17
CA ALA A 227 2.62 -8.78 16.72
C ALA A 227 2.77 -8.51 15.22
N GLU A 228 3.80 -9.04 14.57
CA GLU A 228 3.81 -9.07 13.10
C GLU A 228 2.71 -9.99 12.53
N ASP A 229 2.31 -11.01 13.29
CA ASP A 229 1.15 -11.85 12.98
C ASP A 229 -0.19 -11.21 13.45
N LEU A 230 -0.16 -10.05 14.13
CA LEU A 230 -1.35 -9.35 14.66
C LEU A 230 -1.69 -8.04 13.98
N VAL A 231 -0.72 -7.38 13.34
CA VAL A 231 -0.94 -6.12 12.63
C VAL A 231 -1.38 -6.32 11.18
N GLU A 232 -1.45 -7.56 10.70
CA GLU A 232 -2.40 -7.92 9.63
C GLU A 232 -3.83 -8.00 10.17
N GLY A 233 -4.32 -6.86 10.64
CA GLY A 233 -5.72 -6.57 10.86
C GLY A 233 -6.10 -5.40 9.98
N VAL A 234 -6.19 -5.65 8.67
CA VAL A 234 -6.57 -4.67 7.64
C VAL A 234 -5.67 -3.45 7.61
N ASP A 235 -4.38 -3.65 7.32
CA ASP A 235 -3.92 -2.91 6.15
C ASP A 235 -4.54 -3.66 4.98
N GLU A 236 -5.51 -3.01 4.33
CA GLU A 236 -5.47 -3.04 2.87
C GLU A 236 -4.00 -2.73 2.53
N VAL A 237 -3.21 -3.79 2.36
CA VAL A 237 -2.26 -3.78 1.28
C VAL A 237 -3.17 -3.43 0.12
N GLU A 238 -3.24 -2.13 -0.24
CA GLU A 238 -3.49 -1.68 -1.59
C GLU A 238 -2.37 -2.37 -2.38
N GLY A 239 -2.54 -3.68 -2.56
CA GLY A 239 -1.78 -4.51 -3.44
C GLY A 239 -1.90 -3.79 -4.74
N GLU A 240 -0.76 -3.66 -5.40
CA GLU A 240 -0.70 -3.49 -6.84
C GLU A 240 -2.02 -3.98 -7.43
N GLU A 241 -2.77 -3.07 -8.08
CA GLU A 241 -3.88 -3.45 -8.95
C GLU A 241 -3.24 -4.43 -9.95
N ARG A 242 -3.20 -5.72 -9.59
CA ARG A 242 -2.90 -6.82 -10.50
C ARG A 242 -3.92 -6.60 -11.59
N GLU A 243 -3.44 -6.53 -12.84
CA GLU A 243 -4.37 -6.56 -13.97
C GLU A 243 -5.37 -7.68 -13.66
N PRO A 244 -6.69 -7.41 -13.67
CA PRO A 244 -7.66 -8.45 -13.38
C PRO A 244 -7.32 -9.60 -14.32
N LEU A 245 -6.88 -10.72 -13.72
CA LEU A 245 -6.70 -11.98 -14.44
C LEU A 245 -7.99 -12.19 -15.21
N ALA A 246 -7.87 -12.46 -16.51
CA ALA A 246 -8.99 -12.44 -17.44
C ALA A 246 -10.21 -13.14 -16.81
N PRO A 247 -11.39 -12.49 -16.79
CA PRO A 247 -12.54 -12.99 -16.04
C PRO A 247 -12.91 -14.38 -16.54
N GLY A 248 -12.85 -15.38 -15.64
CA GLY A 248 -13.34 -16.74 -15.91
C GLY A 248 -12.37 -17.91 -15.68
N THR A 249 -11.18 -17.71 -15.09
CA THR A 249 -10.19 -18.79 -14.89
C THR A 249 -10.25 -19.48 -13.52
N TYR A 250 -10.69 -18.78 -12.46
CA TYR A 250 -10.72 -19.31 -11.09
C TYR A 250 -12.09 -19.12 -10.45
N THR A 251 -12.45 -20.04 -9.56
CA THR A 251 -13.67 -19.98 -8.74
C THR A 251 -13.46 -19.05 -7.54
N PRO A 252 -14.53 -18.50 -6.92
CA PRO A 252 -14.41 -17.67 -5.72
C PRO A 252 -13.74 -18.38 -4.53
N GLN A 253 -13.79 -19.71 -4.50
CA GLN A 253 -13.07 -20.51 -3.50
C GLN A 253 -11.57 -20.54 -3.80
N GLU A 254 -11.18 -20.75 -5.06
CA GLU A 254 -9.78 -20.68 -5.47
C GLU A 254 -9.19 -19.29 -5.25
N GLU A 255 -9.93 -18.21 -5.52
CA GLU A 255 -9.48 -16.83 -5.25
C GLU A 255 -9.19 -16.59 -3.76
N ARG A 256 -10.03 -17.12 -2.87
CA ARG A 256 -9.80 -17.04 -1.42
C ARG A 256 -8.55 -17.81 -1.00
N ILE A 257 -8.40 -19.03 -1.49
CA ILE A 257 -7.26 -19.87 -1.13
C ILE A 257 -5.96 -19.34 -1.73
N MET A 258 -6.00 -18.74 -2.92
CA MET A 258 -4.86 -18.02 -3.49
C MET A 258 -4.37 -16.91 -2.56
N HIS A 259 -5.31 -16.11 -2.02
CA HIS A 259 -4.97 -15.05 -1.08
C HIS A 259 -4.38 -15.61 0.21
N GLU A 260 -4.99 -16.66 0.76
CA GLU A 260 -4.50 -17.35 1.96
C GLU A 260 -3.10 -17.96 1.75
N ALA A 261 -2.86 -18.64 0.64
CA ALA A 261 -1.58 -19.25 0.29
C ALA A 261 -0.46 -18.21 0.12
N LYS A 262 -0.77 -17.06 -0.48
CA LYS A 262 0.15 -15.92 -0.59
C LYS A 262 0.57 -15.38 0.79
N VAL A 263 -0.41 -15.14 1.66
CA VAL A 263 -0.16 -14.67 3.03
C VAL A 263 0.63 -15.72 3.82
N GLU A 264 0.29 -16.99 3.68
CA GLU A 264 0.98 -18.11 4.31
C GLU A 264 2.46 -18.19 3.89
N TYR A 265 2.74 -18.15 2.58
CA TYR A 265 4.11 -18.20 2.05
C TYR A 265 4.96 -17.03 2.56
N THR A 266 4.43 -15.81 2.48
CA THR A 266 5.16 -14.61 2.93
C THR A 266 5.45 -14.64 4.42
N LYS A 267 4.50 -15.11 5.25
CA LYS A 267 4.70 -15.32 6.69
C LYS A 267 5.75 -16.38 6.97
N ALA A 268 5.68 -17.53 6.29
CA ALA A 268 6.64 -18.62 6.47
C ALA A 268 8.06 -18.20 6.09
N MET A 269 8.23 -17.47 4.98
CA MET A 269 9.52 -16.94 4.54
C MET A 269 10.12 -15.96 5.55
N LYS A 270 9.34 -15.00 6.05
CA LYS A 270 9.80 -14.06 7.08
C LYS A 270 10.20 -14.77 8.37
N ALA A 271 9.40 -15.74 8.81
CA ALA A 271 9.71 -16.54 9.99
C ALA A 271 10.99 -17.36 9.81
N SER A 272 11.18 -18.00 8.64
CA SER A 272 12.41 -18.73 8.31
C SER A 272 13.65 -17.84 8.39
N GLN A 273 13.61 -16.67 7.75
CA GLN A 273 14.71 -15.70 7.79
C GLN A 273 15.01 -15.22 9.22
N ARG A 274 14.00 -15.06 10.06
CA ARG A 274 14.19 -14.73 11.49
C ARG A 274 14.93 -15.83 12.23
N TYR A 275 14.52 -17.09 12.06
CA TYR A 275 15.19 -18.20 12.72
C TYR A 275 16.65 -18.31 12.32
N LEU A 276 16.95 -18.11 11.03
CA LEU A 276 18.32 -18.06 10.52
C LEU A 276 19.10 -16.89 11.11
N SER A 277 18.55 -15.68 11.11
CA SER A 277 19.22 -14.47 11.61
C SER A 277 19.56 -14.56 13.11
N ARG A 278 18.79 -15.34 13.87
CA ARG A 278 18.98 -15.57 15.31
C ARG A 278 19.82 -16.80 15.62
N GLY A 279 20.36 -17.50 14.61
CA GLY A 279 21.15 -18.72 14.79
C GLY A 279 20.37 -19.90 15.39
N HIS A 280 19.03 -19.86 15.33
CA HIS A 280 18.16 -20.92 15.84
C HIS A 280 18.14 -22.15 14.94
N VAL A 281 18.48 -21.96 13.66
CA VAL A 281 18.46 -22.97 12.60
C VAL A 281 19.65 -22.73 11.67
N ASP A 282 20.20 -23.80 11.08
CA ASP A 282 21.43 -23.72 10.28
C ASP A 282 21.14 -23.51 8.78
N SER A 283 19.95 -23.89 8.31
CA SER A 283 19.51 -23.72 6.91
C SER A 283 18.17 -23.01 6.78
N GLU A 284 17.96 -22.29 5.67
CA GLU A 284 16.66 -21.69 5.34
C GLU A 284 15.56 -22.74 5.14
N GLU A 285 15.91 -23.95 4.70
CA GLU A 285 14.96 -25.06 4.48
C GLU A 285 14.42 -25.59 5.81
N GLU A 286 15.31 -25.83 6.77
CA GLU A 286 14.94 -26.16 8.15
C GLU A 286 14.12 -25.02 8.78
N GLY A 287 14.48 -23.76 8.48
CA GLY A 287 13.74 -22.59 8.94
C GLY A 287 12.31 -22.54 8.39
N LEU A 288 12.10 -22.95 7.14
CA LEU A 288 10.78 -23.07 6.53
C LEU A 288 9.97 -24.20 7.16
N LYS A 289 10.56 -25.39 7.35
CA LYS A 289 9.92 -26.50 8.07
C LYS A 289 9.45 -26.07 9.45
N LEU A 290 10.34 -25.44 10.23
CA LEU A 290 10.03 -24.92 11.57
C LEU A 290 8.93 -23.85 11.54
N ALA A 291 8.93 -22.96 10.54
CA ALA A 291 7.92 -21.92 10.41
C ALA A 291 6.50 -22.50 10.26
N PHE A 292 6.33 -23.56 9.47
CA PHE A 292 5.05 -24.25 9.29
C PHE A 292 4.66 -25.08 10.50
N ILE A 293 5.61 -25.80 11.13
CA ILE A 293 5.35 -26.59 12.36
C ILE A 293 4.84 -25.69 13.49
N ARG A 294 5.41 -24.48 13.62
CA ARG A 294 5.04 -23.51 14.66
C ARG A 294 3.95 -22.53 14.22
N ALA A 295 3.34 -22.72 13.05
CA ALA A 295 2.32 -21.79 12.56
C ALA A 295 1.12 -21.71 13.52
N LYS A 296 0.64 -22.87 14.01
CA LYS A 296 -0.48 -22.91 14.96
C LYS A 296 -0.13 -22.29 16.31
N GLU A 297 1.08 -22.51 16.81
CA GLU A 297 1.55 -21.89 18.06
C GLU A 297 1.56 -20.36 17.95
N ARG A 298 1.99 -19.83 16.80
CA ARG A 298 1.99 -18.39 16.52
C ARG A 298 0.57 -17.82 16.40
N GLU A 299 -0.33 -18.53 15.71
CA GLU A 299 -1.75 -18.15 15.63
C GLU A 299 -2.41 -18.15 17.01
N ASP A 300 -2.17 -19.18 17.83
CA ASP A 300 -2.70 -19.28 19.18
C ASP A 300 -2.14 -18.16 20.08
N ALA A 301 -0.83 -17.89 20.01
CA ALA A 301 -0.19 -16.80 20.74
C ALA A 301 -0.74 -15.42 20.31
N ALA A 302 -0.94 -15.22 19.01
CA ALA A 302 -1.57 -14.03 18.47
C ALA A 302 -3.02 -13.88 18.99
N SER A 303 -3.82 -14.95 18.96
CA SER A 303 -5.20 -14.93 19.47
C SER A 303 -5.26 -14.59 20.96
N ARG A 304 -4.34 -15.14 21.77
CA ARG A 304 -4.23 -14.83 23.20
C ARG A 304 -3.86 -13.37 23.43
N LEU A 305 -2.95 -12.81 22.64
CA LEU A 305 -2.58 -11.41 22.73
C LEU A 305 -3.76 -10.50 22.37
N LYS A 306 -4.48 -10.80 21.28
CA LYS A 306 -5.72 -10.11 20.90
C LYS A 306 -6.75 -10.12 22.03
N GLN A 307 -6.98 -11.26 22.65
CA GLN A 307 -7.91 -11.40 23.78
C GLN A 307 -7.43 -10.60 25.00
N SER A 308 -6.15 -10.70 25.36
CA SER A 308 -5.57 -9.94 26.48
C SER A 308 -5.66 -8.43 26.25
N PHE A 309 -5.46 -7.98 25.01
CA PHE A 309 -5.57 -6.59 24.64
C PHE A 309 -7.01 -6.10 24.67
N ALA A 310 -7.96 -6.90 24.17
CA ALA A 310 -9.39 -6.58 24.26
C ALA A 310 -9.84 -6.43 25.72
N LYS A 311 -9.47 -7.39 26.58
CA LYS A 311 -9.73 -7.31 28.04
C LYS A 311 -9.13 -6.05 28.65
N LYS A 312 -7.88 -5.73 28.32
CA LYS A 312 -7.23 -4.49 28.78
C LYS A 312 -7.98 -3.24 28.35
N LEU A 313 -8.48 -3.19 27.12
CA LEU A 313 -9.28 -2.06 26.63
C LEU A 313 -10.62 -1.94 27.36
N ASP A 314 -11.27 -3.07 27.66
CA ASP A 314 -12.53 -3.13 28.39
C ASP A 314 -12.37 -2.66 29.84
N GLU A 315 -11.24 -3.00 30.48
CA GLU A 315 -10.90 -2.56 31.83
C GLU A 315 -10.53 -1.08 31.89
N GLN A 316 -9.91 -0.55 30.82
CA GLN A 316 -9.32 0.78 30.81
C GLN A 316 -10.29 1.90 30.41
N PHE A 317 -11.29 1.62 29.57
CA PHE A 317 -12.19 2.64 29.02
C PHE A 317 -13.65 2.34 29.36
N SER A 318 -14.28 3.26 30.07
CA SER A 318 -15.72 3.22 30.36
C SER A 318 -16.55 3.68 29.15
N SER A 319 -17.87 3.44 29.16
CA SER A 319 -18.77 3.94 28.11
C SER A 319 -18.76 5.48 28.01
N GLU A 320 -18.59 6.17 29.14
CA GLU A 320 -18.53 7.64 29.19
C GLU A 320 -17.29 8.17 28.46
N ASP A 321 -16.15 7.50 28.63
CA ASP A 321 -14.90 7.84 27.93
C ASP A 321 -15.05 7.68 26.41
N LEU A 322 -15.77 6.63 25.97
CA LEU A 322 -16.02 6.39 24.55
C LEU A 322 -16.95 7.45 23.95
N ASP A 323 -17.95 7.92 24.70
CA ASP A 323 -18.82 9.03 24.29
C ASP A 323 -18.05 10.36 24.24
N ALA A 324 -17.13 10.60 25.17
CA ALA A 324 -16.24 11.74 25.15
C ALA A 324 -15.32 11.74 23.90
N VAL A 325 -14.72 10.59 23.58
CA VAL A 325 -13.90 10.43 22.36
C VAL A 325 -14.73 10.68 21.10
N ARG A 326 -15.96 10.15 21.08
CA ARG A 326 -16.88 10.31 19.96
C ARG A 326 -17.30 11.76 19.73
N THR A 327 -17.60 12.49 20.81
CA THR A 327 -17.93 13.92 20.74
C THR A 327 -16.71 14.75 20.34
N GLN A 328 -15.54 14.50 20.93
CA GLN A 328 -14.29 15.20 20.65
C GLN A 328 -13.91 15.13 19.15
N PHE A 329 -14.05 13.95 18.54
CA PHE A 329 -13.71 13.75 17.13
C PHE A 329 -14.89 13.88 16.17
N SER A 330 -16.08 14.22 16.68
CA SER A 330 -17.30 14.32 15.86
C SER A 330 -17.56 13.05 15.03
N LEU A 331 -17.38 11.87 15.64
CA LEU A 331 -17.50 10.59 14.96
C LEU A 331 -18.97 10.16 14.74
N PRO A 332 -19.29 9.55 13.58
CA PRO A 332 -20.65 9.11 13.29
C PRO A 332 -21.08 7.94 14.18
N ALA A 333 -22.39 7.77 14.36
CA ALA A 333 -22.98 6.72 15.19
C ALA A 333 -22.74 5.29 14.70
N THR A 334 -22.34 5.14 13.45
CA THR A 334 -22.07 3.85 12.81
C THR A 334 -20.73 3.24 13.22
N VAL A 335 -19.89 3.96 13.96
CA VAL A 335 -18.58 3.47 14.40
C VAL A 335 -18.76 2.45 15.53
N SER A 336 -18.14 1.29 15.40
CA SER A 336 -18.20 0.22 16.41
C SER A 336 -17.52 0.65 17.72
N GLN A 337 -17.99 0.11 18.85
CA GLN A 337 -17.38 0.39 20.15
C GLN A 337 -15.91 -0.04 20.21
N ASP A 338 -15.54 -1.15 19.56
CA ASP A 338 -14.14 -1.59 19.47
C ASP A 338 -13.26 -0.59 18.73
N ALA A 339 -13.79 0.05 17.69
CA ALA A 339 -13.08 1.10 16.98
C ALA A 339 -12.91 2.35 17.86
N LEU A 340 -13.92 2.73 18.64
CA LEU A 340 -13.81 3.83 19.61
C LEU A 340 -12.78 3.53 20.70
N LYS A 341 -12.76 2.30 21.25
CA LYS A 341 -11.76 1.86 22.24
C LYS A 341 -10.34 1.94 21.69
N LYS A 342 -10.12 1.52 20.44
CA LYS A 342 -8.81 1.65 19.76
C LYS A 342 -8.40 3.12 19.60
N ILE A 343 -9.34 4.00 19.26
CA ILE A 343 -9.06 5.44 19.13
C ILE A 343 -8.69 6.03 20.50
N ALA A 344 -9.47 5.73 21.53
CA ALA A 344 -9.22 6.15 22.91
C ALA A 344 -7.85 5.69 23.40
N TYR A 345 -7.52 4.41 23.19
CA TYR A 345 -6.22 3.84 23.51
C TYR A 345 -5.07 4.55 22.80
N ASN A 346 -5.23 4.89 21.52
CA ASN A 346 -4.21 5.61 20.78
C ASN A 346 -4.00 7.04 21.30
N GLN A 347 -5.06 7.73 21.75
CA GLN A 347 -4.92 9.04 22.39
C GLN A 347 -4.21 8.93 23.74
N TRP A 348 -4.65 8.00 24.59
CA TRP A 348 -4.02 7.72 25.87
C TRP A 348 -2.53 7.39 25.71
N ARG A 349 -2.20 6.50 24.77
CA ARG A 349 -0.80 6.13 24.47
C ARG A 349 0.03 7.35 24.08
N ARG A 350 -0.51 8.26 23.25
CA ARG A 350 0.20 9.50 22.87
C ARG A 350 0.46 10.39 24.07
N GLN A 351 -0.53 10.56 24.95
CA GLN A 351 -0.35 11.33 26.19
C GLN A 351 0.73 10.70 27.09
N GLN A 352 0.76 9.37 27.20
CA GLN A 352 1.81 8.68 27.97
C GLN A 352 3.21 8.88 27.37
N ILE A 353 3.34 8.85 26.05
CA ILE A 353 4.61 9.13 25.35
C ILE A 353 5.04 10.59 25.60
N GLU A 354 4.11 11.53 25.55
CA GLU A 354 4.37 12.95 25.82
C GLU A 354 4.82 13.15 27.28
N LEU A 355 4.16 12.50 28.24
CA LEU A 355 4.56 12.53 29.66
C LEU A 355 5.94 11.91 29.91
N ALA A 356 6.30 10.86 29.17
CA ALA A 356 7.63 10.25 29.23
C ALA A 356 8.70 11.09 28.51
N GLY A 357 8.32 12.14 27.77
CA GLY A 357 9.20 13.02 27.02
C GLY A 357 9.73 12.46 25.70
N SER A 358 9.78 11.14 25.54
CA SER A 358 10.14 10.49 24.27
C SER A 358 9.50 9.10 24.15
N TYR A 359 9.38 8.61 22.91
CA TYR A 359 8.89 7.27 22.63
C TYR A 359 9.79 6.18 23.24
N ASP A 360 11.10 6.34 23.13
CA ASP A 360 12.06 5.36 23.62
C ASP A 360 11.98 5.24 25.15
N ALA A 361 11.86 6.36 25.88
CA ALA A 361 11.69 6.34 27.34
C ALA A 361 10.37 5.68 27.78
N TRP A 362 9.27 5.93 27.05
CA TRP A 362 8.00 5.25 27.33
C TRP A 362 8.11 3.74 27.06
N ARG A 363 8.73 3.35 25.94
CA ARG A 363 8.94 1.95 25.55
C ARG A 363 9.79 1.21 26.59
N THR A 364 10.91 1.79 27.02
CA THR A 364 11.76 1.18 28.06
C THR A 364 11.00 0.98 29.36
N ASN A 365 10.13 1.91 29.75
CA ASN A 365 9.34 1.78 30.98
C ASN A 365 8.27 0.68 30.89
N VAL A 366 7.60 0.57 29.74
CA VAL A 366 6.58 -0.47 29.50
C VAL A 366 7.22 -1.85 29.41
N ASP A 367 8.38 -1.94 28.77
CA ASP A 367 9.08 -3.20 28.53
C ASP A 367 9.97 -3.62 29.71
N ALA A 368 10.28 -2.73 30.66
CA ALA A 368 11.20 -3.00 31.78
C ALA A 368 10.86 -4.27 32.56
N ALA A 369 9.59 -4.47 32.92
CA ALA A 369 9.18 -5.66 33.68
C ALA A 369 9.41 -6.96 32.89
N LYS A 370 9.16 -6.94 31.58
CA LYS A 370 9.37 -8.09 30.70
C LYS A 370 10.84 -8.34 30.41
N ALA A 371 11.63 -7.27 30.27
CA ALA A 371 13.07 -7.36 30.11
C ALA A 371 13.70 -8.06 31.33
N LEU A 372 13.25 -7.73 32.54
CA LEU A 372 13.68 -8.40 33.77
C LEU A 372 13.27 -9.89 33.81
N GLU A 373 12.04 -10.23 33.40
CA GLU A 373 11.60 -11.63 33.31
C GLU A 373 12.43 -12.43 32.28
N ARG A 374 12.79 -11.78 31.16
CA ARG A 374 13.64 -12.37 30.11
C ARG A 374 15.07 -12.58 30.61
N GLU A 375 15.64 -11.60 31.28
CA GLU A 375 16.97 -11.71 31.91
C GLU A 375 17.00 -12.82 32.95
N ALA A 376 15.99 -12.90 33.83
CA ALA A 376 15.87 -14.00 34.79
C ALA A 376 15.78 -15.38 34.13
N SER A 377 15.11 -15.48 32.98
CA SER A 377 15.03 -16.73 32.19
C SER A 377 16.36 -17.10 31.54
N ILE A 378 17.14 -16.11 31.11
CA ILE A 378 18.49 -16.29 30.56
C ILE A 378 19.45 -16.73 31.66
N ASP A 379 19.38 -16.10 32.84
CA ASP A 379 20.21 -16.45 33.99
C ASP A 379 19.90 -17.88 34.48
N ALA A 380 18.62 -18.26 34.53
CA ALA A 380 18.20 -19.61 34.87
C ALA A 380 18.72 -20.68 33.88
N ALA A 381 18.92 -20.31 32.61
CA ALA A 381 19.47 -21.20 31.58
C ALA A 381 21.01 -21.28 31.61
N GLY A 382 21.68 -20.49 32.46
CA GLY A 382 23.15 -20.47 32.56
C GLY A 382 23.82 -19.45 31.62
N GLY A 383 23.08 -18.42 31.18
CA GLY A 383 23.57 -17.35 30.31
C GLY A 383 22.95 -17.37 28.92
N ARG A 384 23.24 -16.32 28.12
CA ARG A 384 22.61 -16.10 26.81
C ARG A 384 22.91 -17.23 25.83
N GLU A 385 24.15 -17.66 25.75
CA GLU A 385 24.57 -18.72 24.82
C GLU A 385 23.90 -20.06 25.13
N ALA A 386 23.80 -20.42 26.41
CA ALA A 386 23.14 -21.64 26.85
C ALA A 386 21.62 -21.59 26.58
N TRP A 387 20.99 -20.43 26.78
CA TRP A 387 19.59 -20.20 26.45
C TRP A 387 19.31 -20.34 24.94
N GLU A 388 20.16 -19.75 24.10
CA GLU A 388 20.06 -19.85 22.64
C GLU A 388 20.33 -21.28 22.14
N ALA A 389 21.35 -21.96 22.67
CA ALA A 389 21.64 -23.35 22.36
C ALA A 389 20.47 -24.28 22.75
N GLY A 390 19.85 -24.05 23.92
CA GLY A 390 18.65 -24.76 24.35
C GLY A 390 17.48 -24.58 23.38
N ARG A 391 17.27 -23.37 22.86
CA ARG A 391 16.27 -23.10 21.82
C ARG A 391 16.59 -23.81 20.50
N LYS A 392 17.85 -23.80 20.07
CA LYS A 392 18.29 -24.49 18.86
C LYS A 392 18.00 -25.99 18.95
N VAL A 393 18.34 -26.63 20.07
CA VAL A 393 18.03 -28.05 20.33
C VAL A 393 16.52 -28.31 20.39
N MET A 394 15.75 -27.41 21.02
CA MET A 394 14.29 -27.52 21.05
C MET A 394 13.70 -27.52 19.63
N TYR A 395 14.17 -26.63 18.76
CA TYR A 395 13.68 -26.55 17.38
C TYR A 395 14.14 -27.71 16.51
N SER A 396 15.36 -28.21 16.67
CA SER A 396 15.78 -29.43 15.96
C SER A 396 14.89 -30.61 16.34
N ASN A 397 14.60 -30.79 17.64
CA ASN A 397 13.70 -31.85 18.11
C ASN A 397 12.28 -31.72 17.54
N MET A 398 11.77 -30.50 17.33
CA MET A 398 10.46 -30.27 16.69
C MET A 398 10.46 -30.68 15.21
N ILE A 399 11.57 -30.43 14.51
CA ILE A 399 11.73 -30.84 13.11
C ILE A 399 11.81 -32.37 13.05
N ASP A 400 12.61 -32.99 13.91
CA ASP A 400 12.76 -34.46 14.00
C ASP A 400 11.41 -35.15 14.34
N GLU A 401 10.64 -34.58 15.27
CA GLU A 401 9.28 -35.04 15.60
C GLU A 401 8.36 -34.97 14.38
N ALA A 402 8.44 -33.88 13.60
CA ALA A 402 7.63 -33.70 12.41
C ALA A 402 8.01 -34.68 11.30
N GLU A 403 9.30 -34.90 11.05
CA GLU A 403 9.78 -35.81 10.00
C GLU A 403 9.44 -37.27 10.32
N THR A 404 9.43 -37.62 11.60
CA THR A 404 9.01 -38.96 12.08
C THR A 404 7.49 -39.10 12.28
N ALA A 405 6.70 -38.05 12.05
CA ALA A 405 5.27 -38.05 12.37
C ALA A 405 4.50 -39.17 11.64
N SER A 406 4.80 -39.44 10.36
CA SER A 406 4.08 -40.45 9.56
C SER A 406 4.23 -41.87 10.12
N THR A 407 5.35 -42.19 10.76
CA THR A 407 5.67 -43.52 11.31
C THR A 407 5.40 -43.61 12.82
N ASN A 408 5.38 -42.49 13.52
CA ASN A 408 5.26 -42.46 14.98
C ASN A 408 3.80 -42.65 15.44
N THR A 409 3.48 -43.89 15.84
CA THR A 409 2.15 -44.26 16.36
C THR A 409 1.83 -43.72 17.75
N ALA A 410 2.84 -43.27 18.51
CA ALA A 410 2.67 -42.76 19.88
C ALA A 410 2.09 -41.33 19.92
N LEU A 411 2.22 -40.57 18.83
CA LEU A 411 1.64 -39.22 18.73
C LEU A 411 0.12 -39.27 18.52
N ASP A 412 -0.58 -38.29 19.08
CA ASP A 412 -2.01 -38.10 18.83
C ASP A 412 -2.30 -37.96 17.32
N ALA A 413 -3.43 -38.54 16.87
CA ALA A 413 -3.78 -38.59 15.46
C ALA A 413 -3.95 -37.18 14.85
N ALA A 414 -4.49 -36.21 15.62
CA ALA A 414 -4.65 -34.85 15.12
C ALA A 414 -3.32 -34.11 15.03
N ARG A 415 -2.43 -34.30 16.03
CA ARG A 415 -1.06 -33.75 15.99
C ARG A 415 -0.26 -34.33 14.83
N ARG A 416 -0.34 -35.65 14.62
CA ARG A 416 0.32 -36.33 13.50
C ARG A 416 -0.09 -35.76 12.15
N LYS A 417 -1.40 -35.68 11.90
CA LYS A 417 -1.95 -35.11 10.66
C LYS A 417 -1.51 -33.66 10.46
N TYR A 418 -1.49 -32.87 11.54
CA TYR A 418 -1.01 -31.49 11.48
C TYR A 418 0.45 -31.40 11.05
N LEU A 419 1.35 -32.16 11.68
CA LEU A 419 2.77 -32.16 11.34
C LEU A 419 3.01 -32.61 9.90
N GLU A 420 2.30 -33.63 9.43
CA GLU A 420 2.34 -34.08 8.03
C GLU A 420 1.91 -32.97 7.07
N THR A 421 0.78 -32.30 7.35
CA THR A 421 0.34 -31.16 6.50
C THR A 421 1.32 -29.99 6.54
N ALA A 422 1.97 -29.74 7.68
CA ALA A 422 2.96 -28.67 7.84
C ALA A 422 4.23 -28.95 7.02
N LEU A 423 4.72 -30.20 7.02
CA LEU A 423 5.85 -30.61 6.18
C LEU A 423 5.51 -30.55 4.69
N ASN A 424 4.34 -31.03 4.27
CA ASN A 424 3.91 -30.93 2.87
C ASN A 424 3.82 -29.48 2.39
N LYS A 425 3.42 -28.55 3.26
CA LYS A 425 3.45 -27.10 2.98
C LYS A 425 4.89 -26.57 2.90
N ALA A 426 5.75 -26.95 3.83
CA ALA A 426 7.16 -26.56 3.82
C ALA A 426 7.87 -27.04 2.55
N ASP A 427 7.69 -28.29 2.15
CA ASP A 427 8.29 -28.87 0.94
C ASP A 427 7.82 -28.15 -0.33
N ARG A 428 6.53 -27.77 -0.39
CA ARG A 428 6.01 -26.94 -1.48
C ARG A 428 6.66 -25.56 -1.49
N ALA A 429 6.82 -24.92 -0.33
CA ALA A 429 7.47 -23.62 -0.24
C ALA A 429 8.95 -23.68 -0.67
N ILE A 430 9.65 -24.75 -0.29
CA ILE A 430 11.04 -25.02 -0.69
C ILE A 430 11.12 -25.21 -2.22
N LYS A 431 10.24 -26.02 -2.82
CA LYS A 431 10.18 -26.22 -4.29
C LYS A 431 9.78 -24.96 -5.06
N ALA A 432 8.88 -24.16 -4.50
CA ALA A 432 8.38 -22.95 -5.12
C ALA A 432 9.44 -21.84 -5.20
N LYS A 433 10.31 -21.75 -4.19
CA LYS A 433 11.37 -20.73 -4.11
C LYS A 433 12.21 -20.58 -5.39
N PRO A 434 12.83 -21.63 -5.96
CA PRO A 434 13.55 -21.52 -7.23
C PRO A 434 12.63 -21.37 -8.47
N ALA A 435 11.36 -21.77 -8.38
CA ALA A 435 10.42 -21.84 -9.51
C ALA A 435 9.57 -20.59 -9.73
N GLY A 436 9.78 -19.51 -8.95
CA GLY A 436 8.97 -18.30 -9.02
C GLY A 436 8.54 -17.75 -7.65
N GLY A 437 8.94 -18.39 -6.57
CA GLY A 437 8.71 -17.94 -5.20
C GLY A 437 7.25 -18.04 -4.82
N GLU A 438 6.62 -16.88 -4.59
CA GLU A 438 5.26 -16.78 -4.09
C GLU A 438 4.21 -17.28 -5.10
N ASP A 439 4.30 -16.84 -6.37
CA ASP A 439 3.34 -17.24 -7.40
C ASP A 439 3.39 -18.76 -7.64
N ALA A 440 4.59 -19.35 -7.65
CA ALA A 440 4.77 -20.79 -7.81
C ALA A 440 4.20 -21.60 -6.63
N TYR A 441 4.24 -21.06 -5.41
CA TYR A 441 3.63 -21.71 -4.25
C TYR A 441 2.09 -21.66 -4.35
N VAL A 442 1.55 -20.51 -4.76
CA VAL A 442 0.11 -20.33 -4.98
C VAL A 442 -0.38 -21.31 -6.05
N ASP A 443 0.28 -21.40 -7.20
CA ASP A 443 -0.11 -22.33 -8.26
C ASP A 443 -0.09 -23.78 -7.77
N ALA A 444 0.98 -24.21 -7.10
CA ALA A 444 1.08 -25.54 -6.52
C ALA A 444 0.01 -25.83 -5.45
N THR A 445 -0.46 -24.82 -4.71
CA THR A 445 -1.56 -24.98 -3.75
C THR A 445 -2.91 -25.15 -4.43
N ILE A 446 -3.15 -24.44 -5.54
CA ILE A 446 -4.37 -24.59 -6.35
C ILE A 446 -4.41 -25.97 -7.01
N ASP A 447 -3.27 -26.43 -7.55
CA ASP A 447 -3.19 -27.73 -8.19
C ASP A 447 -3.48 -28.87 -7.20
N GLU A 448 -2.92 -28.82 -5.98
CA GLU A 448 -3.26 -29.80 -4.92
C GLU A 448 -4.76 -29.77 -4.56
N LEU A 449 -5.38 -28.59 -4.54
CA LEU A 449 -6.82 -28.47 -4.28
C LEU A 449 -7.66 -29.10 -5.39
N ARG A 450 -7.25 -28.93 -6.65
CA ARG A 450 -7.91 -29.53 -7.80
C ARG A 450 -7.76 -31.05 -7.77
N GLU A 451 -6.55 -31.55 -7.54
CA GLU A 451 -6.27 -32.98 -7.40
C GLU A 451 -7.06 -33.61 -6.26
N THR A 452 -7.07 -32.99 -5.07
CA THR A 452 -7.82 -33.51 -3.92
C THR A 452 -9.33 -33.47 -4.16
N ALA A 453 -9.84 -32.46 -4.88
CA ALA A 453 -11.25 -32.42 -5.29
C ALA A 453 -11.59 -33.52 -6.30
N GLU A 454 -10.71 -33.81 -7.26
CA GLU A 454 -10.87 -34.91 -8.21
C GLU A 454 -10.83 -36.27 -7.52
N LEU A 455 -9.86 -36.51 -6.62
CA LEU A 455 -9.78 -37.73 -5.83
C LEU A 455 -11.06 -37.96 -5.01
N ARG A 456 -11.59 -36.92 -4.36
CA ARG A 456 -12.87 -37.02 -3.63
C ARG A 456 -14.04 -37.35 -4.55
N ARG A 457 -14.09 -36.80 -5.77
CA ARG A 457 -15.13 -37.13 -6.76
C ARG A 457 -15.03 -38.60 -7.19
N LEU A 458 -13.81 -39.09 -7.44
CA LEU A 458 -13.56 -40.49 -7.78
C LEU A 458 -13.97 -41.43 -6.63
N GLU A 459 -13.58 -41.11 -5.40
CA GLU A 459 -14.00 -41.87 -4.21
C GLU A 459 -15.52 -41.92 -4.07
N GLN A 460 -16.22 -40.80 -4.26
CA GLN A 460 -17.68 -40.73 -4.24
C GLN A 460 -18.30 -41.60 -5.34
N SER A 461 -17.80 -41.51 -6.58
CA SER A 461 -18.28 -42.37 -7.67
C SER A 461 -18.07 -43.86 -7.39
N SER A 462 -16.93 -44.24 -6.78
CA SER A 462 -16.65 -45.63 -6.42
C SER A 462 -17.57 -46.15 -5.32
N LYS A 463 -17.94 -45.30 -4.34
CA LYS A 463 -18.91 -45.66 -3.29
C LYS A 463 -20.29 -45.86 -3.87
N ILE A 464 -20.73 -44.96 -4.76
CA ILE A 464 -22.00 -45.09 -5.47
C ILE A 464 -22.03 -46.39 -6.30
N GLN A 465 -20.94 -46.74 -6.98
CA GLN A 465 -20.84 -48.00 -7.72
C GLN A 465 -20.90 -49.23 -6.79
N LYS A 466 -20.24 -49.19 -5.63
CA LYS A 466 -20.31 -50.27 -4.62
C LYS A 466 -21.71 -50.42 -4.02
N GLU A 467 -22.42 -49.33 -3.77
CA GLU A 467 -23.79 -49.33 -3.26
C GLU A 467 -24.81 -49.79 -4.31
N ALA A 468 -24.53 -49.56 -5.60
CA ALA A 468 -25.35 -50.02 -6.72
C ALA A 468 -25.24 -51.54 -6.99
N GLY A 469 -24.41 -52.28 -6.23
CA GLY A 469 -24.34 -53.75 -6.27
C GLY A 469 -23.71 -54.36 -7.52
N GLY A 470 -23.20 -53.55 -8.45
CA GLY A 470 -22.50 -54.01 -9.65
C GLY A 470 -21.02 -54.15 -9.38
N ASP A 471 -20.54 -55.39 -9.22
CA ASP A 471 -19.10 -55.66 -9.23
C ASP A 471 -18.60 -55.49 -10.67
N ALA A 472 -18.08 -54.31 -11.00
CA ALA A 472 -17.69 -53.93 -12.36
C ALA A 472 -16.64 -54.88 -12.98
N TRP A 473 -15.88 -55.60 -12.16
CA TRP A 473 -14.97 -56.65 -12.61
C TRP A 473 -15.71 -57.95 -12.94
N ALA A 474 -16.78 -58.29 -12.23
CA ALA A 474 -17.62 -59.44 -12.55
C ALA A 474 -18.42 -59.21 -13.85
N GLU A 475 -18.95 -58.00 -14.09
CA GLU A 475 -19.65 -57.67 -15.34
C GLU A 475 -18.73 -57.69 -16.57
N LEU A 476 -17.45 -57.30 -16.42
CA LEU A 476 -16.46 -57.35 -17.49
C LEU A 476 -16.04 -58.79 -17.82
N VAL A 477 -15.91 -59.64 -16.79
CA VAL A 477 -15.65 -61.08 -16.93
C VAL A 477 -16.85 -61.78 -17.59
N ASP A 478 -18.08 -61.51 -17.12
CA ASP A 478 -19.31 -62.03 -17.71
C ASP A 478 -19.56 -61.52 -19.14
N ALA A 479 -19.06 -60.33 -19.51
CA ALA A 479 -19.10 -59.83 -20.88
C ALA A 479 -18.02 -60.47 -21.78
N SER A 480 -16.90 -60.91 -21.21
CA SER A 480 -15.82 -61.57 -21.93
C SER A 480 -16.10 -63.04 -22.24
N ASP A 481 -16.91 -63.71 -21.41
CA ASP A 481 -17.33 -65.11 -21.60
C ASP A 481 -18.56 -65.27 -22.51
N ARG A 482 -19.12 -64.17 -23.04
CA ARG A 482 -20.24 -64.24 -24.00
C ARG A 482 -19.74 -64.60 -25.41
N PRO A 483 -20.30 -65.66 -26.05
CA PRO A 483 -19.93 -66.02 -27.41
C PRO A 483 -20.23 -64.89 -28.40
N ALA A 484 -19.40 -64.79 -29.44
CA ALA A 484 -19.26 -63.66 -30.35
C ALA A 484 -20.55 -63.22 -31.09
N ASP A 485 -21.59 -64.04 -31.11
CA ASP A 485 -22.85 -63.78 -31.83
C ASP A 485 -23.81 -62.80 -31.13
N SER A 486 -23.43 -62.26 -29.96
CA SER A 486 -24.31 -61.38 -29.16
C SER A 486 -23.80 -59.94 -28.96
N ARG A 487 -22.77 -59.51 -29.69
CA ARG A 487 -22.30 -58.11 -29.62
C ARG A 487 -23.13 -57.21 -30.56
N PRO A 488 -23.86 -56.21 -30.06
CA PRO A 488 -24.58 -55.28 -30.94
C PRO A 488 -23.57 -54.32 -31.58
N ASN A 489 -23.38 -54.48 -32.90
CA ASN A 489 -22.76 -53.58 -33.88
C ASN A 489 -21.38 -52.99 -33.54
N ALA A 490 -20.36 -53.52 -34.24
CA ALA A 490 -19.12 -52.80 -34.53
C ALA A 490 -19.34 -51.68 -35.57
#